data_AF-A0A0D0CQH1-F1
#
_entry.id   AF-A0A0D0CQH1-F1
#
_cell.length_a   1.000
_cell.length_b   1.000
_cell.length_c   1.000
_cell.angle_alpha   90.00
_cell.angle_beta   90.00
_cell.angle_gamma   90.00
#
_symmetry.space_group_name_H-M   'P 1'
#
loop_
_entity.id
_entity.type
_entity.pdbx_description
1 polymer ?
#
loop_
_entity_poly.entity_id
_entity_poly.type
_entity_poly.pdbx_seq_one_letter_code
_entity_poly.pdbx_strand_id
1 'polypeptide(L)'
;MYGVANLDKYDHFTFPGAVPRTFIGSTLLARISIPVIQVANSFGFVASKFNLQIISSPPSIINAQSCWNLSHQTSGLASLWASHWITIHSHHHITISQFHVPFWMGRTLPNMFAMIPVNISSALLFSRPPSTPKPSSANVYAAIALLTFSAVVFRAQSGPGTGLSSIALTTAVDSYFWKTAVWPEFSGIYFNIVEGKGSEWGTSPPWTYFVSFLLKFLLTTFPLSILGFVMDKHIQEALLPHIAFIGIISLLAHKEWRFIVYVIPVFNIAAARAGRWMRAFFSSISAIDSRSLQGVPTKSSLIGHLLFLGFRSSLLLNLAGMAMLTMSSMANYPSYSSGEALKRFNDAYPPPVPNGKAYHVHISNLAAQTGTSLFLQVHAPPFPSTSLFSSANVSDHVHISNFAAQTGASLFLQIHVPLFDLHTSSAVEPK
;
A
#
# COMPACT_ATOMS: atom_id res chain seq x y z
N MET A 1 -19.70 -4.75 -15.34
CA MET A 1 -18.42 -5.51 -15.19
C MET A 1 -18.75 -6.98 -15.36
N TYR A 2 -17.93 -7.79 -16.03
CA TYR A 2 -18.25 -9.16 -16.50
C TYR A 2 -18.73 -10.19 -15.47
N GLY A 3 -18.76 -9.81 -14.20
CA GLY A 3 -19.05 -10.69 -13.09
C GLY A 3 -18.02 -11.78 -13.00
N VAL A 4 -18.37 -12.81 -12.25
CA VAL A 4 -17.58 -14.03 -12.17
C VAL A 4 -17.76 -14.93 -13.41
N ALA A 5 -18.82 -14.72 -14.20
CA ALA A 5 -19.21 -15.65 -15.28
C ALA A 5 -18.48 -15.44 -16.62
N ASN A 6 -18.23 -14.20 -17.06
CA ASN A 6 -17.62 -13.94 -18.39
C ASN A 6 -16.10 -13.79 -18.29
N LEU A 7 -15.44 -14.88 -17.89
CA LEU A 7 -14.00 -14.93 -17.66
C LEU A 7 -13.17 -14.70 -18.93
N ASP A 8 -13.66 -15.16 -20.08
CA ASP A 8 -13.04 -15.04 -21.41
C ASP A 8 -12.64 -13.61 -21.80
N LYS A 9 -13.29 -12.63 -21.19
CA LYS A 9 -13.06 -11.22 -21.51
C LYS A 9 -12.06 -10.55 -20.55
N TYR A 10 -11.49 -11.27 -19.59
CA TYR A 10 -10.49 -10.72 -18.68
C TYR A 10 -9.15 -10.51 -19.40
N ASP A 11 -8.47 -9.43 -19.06
CA ASP A 11 -7.24 -8.97 -19.70
C ASP A 11 -6.05 -9.91 -19.50
N HIS A 12 -6.02 -10.68 -18.40
CA HIS A 12 -4.93 -11.62 -18.12
C HIS A 12 -4.87 -12.80 -19.11
N PHE A 13 -5.93 -13.03 -19.89
CA PHE A 13 -5.91 -13.98 -21.00
C PHE A 13 -5.21 -13.40 -22.25
N THR A 14 -5.25 -12.08 -22.43
CA THR A 14 -4.60 -11.37 -23.55
C THR A 14 -3.17 -10.94 -23.20
N PHE A 15 -2.96 -10.54 -21.94
CA PHE A 15 -1.70 -10.05 -21.41
C PHE A 15 -1.29 -10.86 -20.16
N PRO A 16 -0.93 -12.15 -20.34
CA PRO A 16 -0.47 -12.96 -19.22
C PRO A 16 0.85 -12.40 -18.67
N GLY A 17 0.90 -12.18 -17.36
CA GLY A 17 2.15 -11.83 -16.68
C GLY A 17 3.08 -13.04 -16.53
N ALA A 18 4.32 -12.79 -16.07
CA ALA A 18 5.31 -13.85 -15.84
C ALA A 18 4.86 -14.89 -14.79
N VAL A 19 4.02 -14.49 -13.84
CA VAL A 19 3.49 -15.34 -12.78
C VAL A 19 2.02 -15.01 -12.55
N PRO A 20 1.15 -16.01 -12.38
CA PRO A 20 -0.23 -15.80 -11.99
C PRO A 20 -0.33 -15.04 -10.66
N ARG A 21 -1.35 -14.19 -10.53
CA ARG A 21 -1.65 -13.43 -9.32
C ARG A 21 -2.99 -13.87 -8.76
N THR A 22 -3.15 -13.78 -7.44
CA THR A 22 -4.41 -14.15 -6.79
C THR A 22 -5.52 -13.13 -7.07
N PHE A 23 -6.73 -13.63 -7.30
CA PHE A 23 -7.98 -12.89 -7.46
C PHE A 23 -8.75 -12.72 -6.15
N ILE A 24 -8.24 -13.22 -5.02
CA ILE A 24 -8.95 -13.11 -3.73
C ILE A 24 -9.16 -11.64 -3.35
N GLY A 25 -8.10 -10.82 -3.41
CA GLY A 25 -8.19 -9.40 -3.05
C GLY A 25 -9.16 -8.61 -3.93
N SER A 26 -9.09 -8.80 -5.25
CA SER A 26 -9.99 -8.15 -6.21
C SER A 26 -11.44 -8.62 -6.08
N THR A 27 -11.66 -9.91 -5.84
CA THR A 27 -13.00 -10.47 -5.62
C THR A 27 -13.64 -9.93 -4.33
N LEU A 28 -12.88 -9.87 -3.24
CA LEU A 28 -13.35 -9.28 -1.97
C LEU A 28 -13.69 -7.80 -2.13
N LEU A 29 -12.82 -7.05 -2.81
CA LEU A 29 -13.08 -5.64 -3.11
C LEU A 29 -14.36 -5.47 -3.93
N ALA A 30 -14.53 -6.26 -4.99
CA ALA A 30 -15.73 -6.21 -5.82
C ALA A 30 -17.00 -6.51 -5.00
N ARG A 31 -16.97 -7.53 -4.12
CA ARG A 31 -18.10 -7.86 -3.25
C ARG A 31 -18.49 -6.72 -2.30
N ILE A 32 -17.50 -5.98 -1.80
CA ILE A 32 -17.73 -4.83 -0.91
C ILE A 32 -18.21 -3.61 -1.71
N SER A 33 -17.61 -3.34 -2.86
CA SER A 33 -17.86 -2.13 -3.64
C SER A 33 -19.14 -2.20 -4.49
N ILE A 34 -19.53 -3.36 -5.03
CA ILE A 34 -20.73 -3.49 -5.89
C ILE A 34 -22.02 -2.94 -5.25
N PRO A 35 -22.42 -3.31 -4.01
CA PRO A 35 -23.65 -2.78 -3.42
C PRO A 35 -23.58 -1.26 -3.23
N VAL A 36 -22.40 -0.74 -2.86
CA VAL A 36 -22.18 0.71 -2.72
C VAL A 36 -22.27 1.42 -4.07
N ILE A 37 -21.70 0.83 -5.12
CA ILE A 37 -21.79 1.34 -6.50
C ILE A 37 -23.25 1.35 -6.97
N GLN A 38 -24.02 0.29 -6.70
CA GLN A 38 -25.43 0.20 -7.09
C GLN A 38 -26.27 1.30 -6.42
N VAL A 39 -26.09 1.51 -5.12
CA VAL A 39 -26.75 2.58 -4.38
C VAL A 39 -26.29 3.95 -4.87
N ALA A 40 -24.98 4.17 -5.04
CA ALA A 40 -24.47 5.44 -5.57
C ALA A 40 -25.00 5.72 -6.99
N ASN A 41 -25.16 4.68 -7.81
CA ASN A 41 -25.72 4.80 -9.15
C ASN A 41 -27.21 5.15 -9.11
N SER A 42 -28.00 4.61 -8.17
CA SER A 42 -29.42 4.98 -8.03
C SER A 42 -29.63 6.45 -7.66
N PHE A 43 -28.63 7.10 -7.05
CA PHE A 43 -28.64 8.53 -6.77
C PHE A 43 -27.93 9.38 -7.84
N GLY A 44 -27.44 8.77 -8.93
CA GLY A 44 -26.71 9.49 -9.99
C GLY A 44 -25.31 9.95 -9.59
N PHE A 45 -24.72 9.44 -8.51
CA PHE A 45 -23.36 9.80 -8.08
C PHE A 45 -22.25 9.11 -8.88
N VAL A 46 -22.59 8.13 -9.72
CA VAL A 46 -21.65 7.43 -10.59
C VAL A 46 -21.68 8.07 -11.99
N ALA A 47 -21.04 9.23 -12.11
CA ALA A 47 -20.97 9.98 -13.37
C ALA A 47 -19.68 9.71 -14.17
N SER A 48 -18.64 9.17 -13.53
CA SER A 48 -17.34 8.96 -14.15
C SER A 48 -16.60 7.74 -13.57
N LYS A 49 -15.60 7.25 -14.30
CA LYS A 49 -14.65 6.24 -13.80
C LYS A 49 -13.89 6.72 -12.56
N PHE A 50 -13.68 8.03 -12.43
CA PHE A 50 -13.10 8.62 -11.22
C PHE A 50 -14.00 8.40 -9.99
N ASN A 51 -15.32 8.54 -10.12
CA ASN A 51 -16.25 8.22 -9.03
C ASN A 51 -16.17 6.75 -8.64
N LEU A 52 -16.08 5.84 -9.62
CA LEU A 52 -15.89 4.41 -9.36
C LEU A 52 -14.58 4.13 -8.63
N GLN A 53 -13.49 4.84 -8.95
CA GLN A 53 -12.21 4.71 -8.26
C GLN A 53 -12.30 5.16 -6.79
N ILE A 54 -13.01 6.25 -6.50
CA ILE A 54 -13.28 6.70 -5.13
C ILE A 54 -14.10 5.66 -4.38
N ILE A 55 -15.20 5.16 -4.96
CA ILE A 55 -16.06 4.15 -4.34
C ILE A 55 -15.33 2.80 -4.16
N SER A 56 -14.34 2.52 -5.00
CA SER A 56 -13.49 1.31 -4.94
C SER A 56 -12.23 1.49 -4.08
N SER A 57 -12.15 2.55 -3.28
CA SER A 57 -11.08 2.80 -2.31
C SER A 57 -11.27 2.26 -0.86
N PRO A 58 -12.20 1.34 -0.51
CA PRO A 58 -12.30 0.78 0.85
C PRO A 58 -10.98 0.29 1.47
N PRO A 59 -10.01 -0.27 0.70
CA PRO A 59 -8.71 -0.65 1.28
C PRO A 59 -7.99 0.51 1.98
N SER A 60 -8.17 1.76 1.54
CA SER A 60 -7.57 2.93 2.22
C SER A 60 -8.12 3.10 3.63
N ILE A 61 -9.45 3.07 3.77
CA ILE A 61 -10.15 3.23 5.05
C ILE A 61 -9.80 2.07 5.98
N ILE A 62 -9.81 0.83 5.47
CA ILE A 62 -9.53 -0.36 6.27
C ILE A 62 -8.08 -0.38 6.73
N ASN A 63 -7.12 -0.01 5.86
CA ASN A 63 -5.73 0.13 6.25
C ASN A 63 -5.54 1.22 7.31
N ALA A 64 -6.19 2.38 7.16
CA ALA A 64 -6.14 3.46 8.15
C ALA A 64 -6.68 2.99 9.51
N GLN A 65 -7.82 2.28 9.51
CA GLN A 65 -8.40 1.69 10.71
C GLN A 65 -7.48 0.65 11.34
N SER A 66 -6.78 -0.17 10.53
CA SER A 66 -5.82 -1.16 11.03
C SER A 66 -4.63 -0.50 11.74
N CYS A 67 -4.11 0.61 11.20
CA CYS A 67 -3.06 1.41 11.83
C CYS A 67 -3.56 2.05 13.13
N TRP A 68 -4.79 2.58 13.12
CA TRP A 68 -5.43 3.13 14.32
C TRP A 68 -5.50 2.09 15.43
N ASN A 69 -6.07 0.91 15.13
CA ASN A 69 -6.22 -0.19 16.07
C ASN A 69 -4.88 -0.64 16.65
N LEU A 70 -3.85 -0.80 15.79
CA LEU A 70 -2.50 -1.14 16.20
C LEU A 70 -1.91 -0.09 17.14
N SER A 71 -2.05 1.20 16.81
CA SER A 71 -1.57 2.29 17.65
C SER A 71 -2.29 2.34 19.00
N HIS A 72 -3.59 2.05 19.03
CA HIS A 72 -4.40 2.01 20.24
C HIS A 72 -3.95 0.88 21.18
N GLN A 73 -3.84 -0.34 20.67
CA GLN A 73 -3.42 -1.50 21.48
C GLN A 73 -1.98 -1.34 22.00
N THR A 74 -1.07 -0.81 21.18
CA THR A 74 0.33 -0.59 21.57
C THR A 74 0.49 0.61 22.52
N SER A 75 -0.42 1.60 22.45
CA SER A 75 -0.41 2.79 23.33
C SER A 75 -1.08 2.54 24.68
N GLY A 76 -1.90 1.49 24.82
CA GLY A 76 -2.56 1.09 26.08
C GLY A 76 -1.61 0.78 27.24
N LEU A 77 -0.31 0.60 26.93
CA LEU A 77 0.76 0.37 27.91
C LEU A 77 1.25 1.66 28.59
N ALA A 78 0.60 2.81 28.37
CA ALA A 78 0.91 4.06 29.06
C ALA A 78 0.10 4.19 30.36
N SER A 79 0.75 4.54 31.47
CA SER A 79 0.13 4.64 32.81
C SER A 79 -0.93 5.74 32.96
N LEU A 80 -1.03 6.66 31.99
CA LEU A 80 -1.96 7.80 32.03
C LEU A 80 -2.79 7.87 30.74
N TRP A 81 -4.11 7.99 30.90
CA TRP A 81 -5.07 8.10 29.79
C TRP A 81 -4.73 9.23 28.81
N ALA A 82 -4.31 10.40 29.28
CA ALA A 82 -3.88 11.49 28.40
C ALA A 82 -2.62 11.15 27.57
N SER A 83 -1.70 10.37 28.13
CA SER A 83 -0.46 9.94 27.44
C SER A 83 -0.74 8.92 26.32
N HIS A 84 -1.79 8.12 26.49
CA HIS A 84 -2.28 7.18 25.49
C HIS A 84 -2.73 7.92 24.21
N TRP A 85 -3.63 8.90 24.35
CA TRP A 85 -4.13 9.68 23.21
C TRP A 85 -3.06 10.49 22.50
N ILE A 86 -2.10 11.07 23.25
CA ILE A 86 -0.96 11.78 22.65
C ILE A 86 -0.17 10.86 21.72
N THR A 87 0.11 9.61 22.15
CA THR A 87 0.87 8.66 21.33
C THR A 87 0.10 8.29 20.06
N ILE A 88 -1.21 8.03 20.18
CA ILE A 88 -2.08 7.73 19.04
C ILE A 88 -2.08 8.90 18.05
N HIS A 89 -2.36 10.12 18.50
CA HIS A 89 -2.37 11.29 17.61
C HIS A 89 -1.00 11.55 16.97
N SER A 90 0.09 11.44 17.73
CA SER A 90 1.45 11.57 17.18
C SER A 90 1.74 10.51 16.12
N HIS A 91 1.33 9.25 16.33
CA HIS A 91 1.47 8.19 15.34
C HIS A 91 0.72 8.51 14.03
N HIS A 92 -0.51 9.04 14.14
CA HIS A 92 -1.30 9.41 12.96
C HIS A 92 -0.68 10.59 12.23
N HIS A 93 -0.28 11.66 12.95
CA HIS A 93 0.41 12.80 12.35
C HIS A 93 1.69 12.37 11.60
N ILE A 94 2.49 11.48 12.21
CA ILE A 94 3.68 10.92 11.56
C ILE A 94 3.28 10.15 10.29
N THR A 95 2.29 9.27 10.37
CA THR A 95 1.87 8.43 9.24
C THR A 95 1.31 9.26 8.08
N ILE A 96 0.47 10.27 8.35
CA ILE A 96 -0.07 11.16 7.30
C ILE A 96 0.98 12.13 6.74
N SER A 97 2.09 12.36 7.45
CA SER A 97 3.20 13.18 6.96
C SER A 97 4.21 12.42 6.09
N GLN A 98 4.03 11.11 5.93
CA GLN A 98 4.88 10.28 5.09
C GLN A 98 4.22 10.08 3.72
N PHE A 99 5.01 10.04 2.65
CA PHE A 99 4.46 9.86 1.30
C PHE A 99 3.91 8.45 1.05
N HIS A 100 4.71 7.43 1.36
CA HIS A 100 4.47 6.09 0.83
C HIS A 100 3.21 5.40 1.39
N VAL A 101 3.00 5.38 2.71
CA VAL A 101 1.85 4.67 3.29
C VAL A 101 0.51 5.28 2.81
N PRO A 102 0.27 6.61 2.93
CA PRO A 102 -0.92 7.25 2.37
C PRO A 102 -1.08 7.06 0.85
N PHE A 103 0.02 7.14 0.09
CA PHE A 103 -0.03 6.99 -1.36
C PHE A 103 -0.44 5.57 -1.80
N TRP A 104 0.00 4.54 -1.06
CA TRP A 104 -0.22 3.14 -1.44
C TRP A 104 -1.41 2.47 -0.78
N MET A 105 -1.82 2.89 0.42
CA MET A 105 -2.82 2.16 1.23
C MET A 105 -4.21 2.01 0.57
N GLY A 106 -4.57 2.88 -0.37
CA GLY A 106 -5.82 2.78 -1.14
C GLY A 106 -5.74 1.98 -2.44
N ARG A 107 -4.55 1.54 -2.84
CA ARG A 107 -4.32 0.82 -4.10
C ARG A 107 -4.51 -0.67 -3.89
N THR A 108 -5.02 -1.36 -4.91
CA THR A 108 -5.41 -2.78 -4.79
C THR A 108 -4.24 -3.72 -5.06
N LEU A 109 -3.11 -3.44 -4.42
CA LEU A 109 -1.95 -4.32 -4.46
C LEU A 109 -2.13 -5.44 -3.42
N PRO A 110 -1.71 -6.68 -3.72
CA PRO A 110 -1.70 -7.77 -2.74
C PRO A 110 -1.02 -7.37 -1.42
N ASN A 111 0.07 -6.59 -1.50
CA ASN A 111 0.77 -6.10 -0.31
C ASN A 111 -0.09 -5.18 0.57
N MET A 112 -0.96 -4.36 -0.02
CA MET A 112 -1.83 -3.46 0.74
C MET A 112 -3.03 -4.20 1.33
N PHE A 113 -3.50 -5.26 0.68
CA PHE A 113 -4.48 -6.18 1.29
C PHE A 113 -3.86 -6.97 2.44
N ALA A 114 -2.62 -7.43 2.31
CA ALA A 114 -1.90 -8.15 3.36
C ALA A 114 -1.55 -7.25 4.56
N MET A 115 -1.41 -5.93 4.36
CA MET A 115 -1.10 -5.00 5.45
C MET A 115 -2.20 -4.94 6.52
N ILE A 116 -3.47 -5.11 6.12
CA ILE A 116 -4.63 -5.12 7.01
C ILE A 116 -4.52 -6.23 8.08
N PRO A 117 -4.50 -7.53 7.72
CA PRO A 117 -4.38 -8.62 8.69
C PRO A 117 -3.04 -8.62 9.42
N VAL A 118 -1.94 -8.15 8.82
CA VAL A 118 -0.66 -8.01 9.53
C VAL A 118 -0.79 -6.98 10.66
N ASN A 119 -1.33 -5.80 10.41
CA ASN A 119 -1.54 -4.79 11.45
C ASN A 119 -2.52 -5.27 12.54
N ILE A 120 -3.59 -5.96 12.17
CA ILE A 120 -4.54 -6.56 13.13
C ILE A 120 -3.83 -7.62 13.97
N SER A 121 -3.03 -8.50 13.37
CA SER A 121 -2.29 -9.54 14.09
C SER A 121 -1.30 -8.94 15.08
N SER A 122 -0.54 -7.91 14.68
CA SER A 122 0.35 -7.17 15.57
C SER A 122 -0.43 -6.51 16.71
N ALA A 123 -1.61 -5.92 16.42
CA ALA A 123 -2.47 -5.32 17.44
C ALA A 123 -2.95 -6.37 18.47
N LEU A 124 -3.31 -7.58 18.03
CA LEU A 124 -3.73 -8.68 18.90
C LEU A 124 -2.58 -9.19 19.78
N LEU A 125 -1.37 -9.31 19.22
CA LEU A 125 -0.17 -9.72 19.96
C LEU A 125 0.27 -8.67 20.99
N PHE A 126 0.01 -7.40 20.72
CA PHE A 126 0.33 -6.29 21.63
C PHE A 126 -0.80 -5.95 22.61
N SER A 127 -2.01 -6.44 22.38
CA SER A 127 -3.13 -6.30 23.31
C SER A 127 -2.92 -7.17 24.55
N ARG A 128 -2.65 -6.52 25.69
CA ARG A 128 -2.38 -7.18 26.97
C ARG A 128 -3.46 -6.81 27.99
N PRO A 129 -4.10 -7.78 28.66
CA PRO A 129 -4.97 -7.51 29.80
C PRO A 129 -4.20 -6.78 30.92
N PRO A 130 -4.85 -5.92 31.72
CA PRO A 130 -4.19 -5.21 32.83
C PRO A 130 -3.52 -6.14 33.86
N SER A 131 -4.00 -7.38 33.95
CA SER A 131 -3.58 -8.38 34.93
C SER A 131 -2.40 -9.27 34.49
N THR A 132 -2.01 -9.27 33.21
CA THR A 132 -0.93 -10.14 32.71
C THR A 132 -0.05 -9.46 31.67
N PRO A 133 1.28 -9.66 31.72
CA PRO A 133 2.19 -9.14 30.70
C PRO A 133 2.11 -9.92 29.37
N LYS A 134 1.34 -11.02 29.30
CA LYS A 134 1.22 -11.87 28.11
C LYS A 134 -0.12 -11.66 27.40
N PRO A 135 -0.15 -11.67 26.05
CA PRO A 135 -1.40 -11.70 25.31
C PRO A 135 -2.19 -12.99 25.63
N SER A 136 -3.50 -12.95 25.47
CA SER A 136 -4.36 -14.13 25.66
C SER A 136 -4.03 -15.20 24.61
N SER A 137 -4.17 -16.48 24.96
CA SER A 137 -3.94 -17.58 24.00
C SER A 137 -4.83 -17.44 22.77
N ALA A 138 -6.07 -16.98 22.94
CA ALA A 138 -6.98 -16.70 21.83
C ALA A 138 -6.42 -15.63 20.87
N ASN A 139 -5.87 -14.53 21.40
CA ASN A 139 -5.24 -13.49 20.59
C ASN A 139 -4.02 -14.02 19.84
N VAL A 140 -3.21 -14.87 20.49
CA VAL A 140 -2.03 -15.49 19.87
C VAL A 140 -2.45 -16.41 18.73
N TYR A 141 -3.43 -17.29 18.95
CA TYR A 141 -3.95 -18.17 17.90
C TYR A 141 -4.57 -17.37 16.74
N ALA A 142 -5.34 -16.33 17.03
CA ALA A 142 -5.93 -15.47 16.02
C ALA A 142 -4.86 -14.70 15.23
N ALA A 143 -3.82 -14.18 15.90
CA ALA A 143 -2.71 -13.50 15.24
C ALA A 143 -1.92 -14.44 14.34
N ILE A 144 -1.58 -15.65 14.81
CA ILE A 144 -0.91 -16.67 13.99
C ILE A 144 -1.79 -17.05 12.80
N ALA A 145 -3.09 -17.27 13.02
CA ALA A 145 -4.03 -17.58 11.93
C ALA A 145 -4.08 -16.47 10.87
N LEU A 146 -4.13 -15.20 11.30
CA LEU A 146 -4.14 -14.04 10.39
C LEU A 146 -2.80 -13.90 9.64
N LEU A 147 -1.67 -14.09 10.32
CA LEU A 147 -0.34 -14.07 9.69
C LEU A 147 -0.18 -15.21 8.69
N THR A 148 -0.57 -16.43 9.05
CA THR A 148 -0.60 -17.59 8.16
C THR A 148 -1.52 -17.34 6.97
N PHE A 149 -2.73 -16.82 7.18
CA PHE A 149 -3.64 -16.47 6.09
C PHE A 149 -3.01 -15.43 5.16
N SER A 150 -2.44 -14.37 5.72
CA SER A 150 -1.80 -13.29 4.95
C SER A 150 -0.62 -13.80 4.16
N ALA A 151 0.20 -14.65 4.76
CA ALA A 151 1.30 -15.31 4.11
C ALA A 151 0.74 -16.23 3.02
N VAL A 152 -0.07 -17.24 3.31
CA VAL A 152 -0.54 -18.22 2.31
C VAL A 152 -1.33 -17.61 1.15
N VAL A 153 -2.17 -16.62 1.41
CA VAL A 153 -3.04 -16.00 0.39
C VAL A 153 -2.34 -14.89 -0.39
N PHE A 154 -1.44 -14.13 0.25
CA PHE A 154 -0.83 -12.96 -0.38
C PHE A 154 0.71 -13.00 -0.48
N ARG A 155 1.37 -14.05 0.04
CA ARG A 155 2.84 -14.05 0.25
C ARG A 155 3.58 -15.37 0.59
N ALA A 156 3.01 -16.54 0.30
CA ALA A 156 3.21 -17.86 0.95
C ALA A 156 4.34 -18.06 2.01
N GLN A 157 3.96 -18.36 3.27
CA GLN A 157 4.64 -19.32 4.19
C GLN A 157 3.85 -19.67 5.49
N SER A 158 3.67 -20.98 5.75
CA SER A 158 3.49 -21.73 7.03
C SER A 158 2.18 -21.77 7.85
N GLY A 159 1.83 -23.01 8.29
CA GLY A 159 0.85 -23.43 9.33
C GLY A 159 -0.09 -24.57 8.86
N PRO A 160 -0.08 -25.80 9.42
CA PRO A 160 -0.75 -26.96 8.79
C PRO A 160 -2.29 -26.91 8.81
N GLY A 161 -2.93 -26.29 9.81
CA GLY A 161 -4.40 -26.25 9.88
C GLY A 161 -5.02 -25.12 9.05
N THR A 162 -4.69 -23.87 9.38
CA THR A 162 -5.18 -22.67 8.68
C THR A 162 -4.58 -22.53 7.29
N GLY A 163 -3.34 -22.97 7.08
CA GLY A 163 -2.68 -22.94 5.79
C GLY A 163 -3.36 -23.83 4.76
N LEU A 164 -3.80 -25.05 5.13
CA LEU A 164 -4.50 -25.94 4.18
C LEU A 164 -5.82 -25.34 3.70
N SER A 165 -6.61 -24.75 4.60
CA SER A 165 -7.85 -24.06 4.23
C SER A 165 -7.59 -22.84 3.34
N SER A 166 -6.54 -22.06 3.63
CA SER A 166 -6.13 -20.93 2.79
C SER A 166 -5.60 -21.37 1.42
N ILE A 167 -4.84 -22.46 1.35
CA ILE A 167 -4.37 -23.06 0.08
C ILE A 167 -5.57 -23.53 -0.73
N ALA A 168 -6.49 -24.28 -0.11
CA ALA A 168 -7.69 -24.76 -0.79
C ALA A 168 -8.53 -23.58 -1.34
N LEU A 169 -8.68 -22.50 -0.56
CA LEU A 169 -9.39 -21.31 -1.00
C LEU A 169 -8.70 -20.61 -2.17
N THR A 170 -7.41 -20.31 -2.08
CA THR A 170 -6.67 -19.63 -3.16
C THR A 170 -6.63 -20.50 -4.40
N THR A 171 -6.33 -21.79 -4.28
CA THR A 171 -6.33 -22.71 -5.42
C THR A 171 -7.71 -22.82 -6.06
N ALA A 172 -8.80 -22.92 -5.29
CA ALA A 172 -10.15 -23.02 -5.86
C ALA A 172 -10.56 -21.73 -6.59
N VAL A 173 -10.38 -20.57 -5.95
CA VAL A 173 -10.73 -19.27 -6.52
C VAL A 173 -9.86 -18.97 -7.73
N ASP A 174 -8.55 -19.12 -7.60
CA ASP A 174 -7.61 -18.72 -8.64
C ASP A 174 -7.66 -19.69 -9.82
N SER A 175 -7.86 -20.99 -9.60
CA SER A 175 -8.01 -21.94 -10.71
C SER A 175 -9.27 -21.67 -11.55
N TYR A 176 -10.34 -21.17 -10.91
CA TYR A 176 -11.52 -20.71 -11.63
C TYR A 176 -11.20 -19.53 -12.54
N PHE A 177 -10.58 -18.47 -12.01
CA PHE A 177 -10.28 -17.26 -12.79
C PHE A 177 -9.18 -17.46 -13.85
N TRP A 178 -8.22 -18.32 -13.59
CA TRP A 178 -7.15 -18.66 -14.54
C TRP A 178 -7.55 -19.74 -15.56
N LYS A 179 -8.72 -20.39 -15.38
CA LYS A 179 -9.18 -21.55 -16.18
C LYS A 179 -8.16 -22.71 -16.24
N THR A 180 -7.23 -22.76 -15.29
CA THR A 180 -6.22 -23.81 -15.16
C THR A 180 -5.91 -24.01 -13.69
N ALA A 181 -5.54 -25.23 -13.28
CA ALA A 181 -5.18 -25.51 -11.89
C ALA A 181 -3.93 -24.70 -11.51
N VAL A 182 -4.08 -23.76 -10.59
CA VAL A 182 -3.01 -22.85 -10.21
C VAL A 182 -3.00 -22.57 -8.72
N TRP A 183 -1.81 -22.52 -8.15
CA TRP A 183 -1.55 -21.93 -6.86
C TRP A 183 -0.61 -20.73 -7.08
N PRO A 184 -1.16 -19.50 -7.19
CA PRO A 184 -0.39 -18.33 -7.63
C PRO A 184 0.87 -18.06 -6.80
N GLU A 185 0.76 -18.21 -5.48
CA GLU A 185 1.88 -17.97 -4.57
C GLU A 185 2.99 -19.01 -4.71
N PHE A 186 2.65 -20.29 -4.91
CA PHE A 186 3.65 -21.31 -5.19
C PHE A 186 4.32 -21.09 -6.54
N SER A 187 3.56 -20.71 -7.58
CA SER A 187 4.14 -20.34 -8.87
C SER A 187 5.13 -19.18 -8.73
N GLY A 188 4.83 -18.19 -7.88
CA GLY A 188 5.75 -17.08 -7.59
C GLY A 188 7.01 -17.49 -6.83
N ILE A 189 6.89 -18.38 -5.85
CA ILE A 189 8.04 -18.95 -5.13
C ILE A 189 8.91 -19.76 -6.08
N TYR A 190 8.29 -20.65 -6.86
CA TYR A 190 8.99 -21.49 -7.81
C TYR A 190 9.78 -20.65 -8.81
N PHE A 191 9.11 -19.67 -9.43
CA PHE A 191 9.75 -18.75 -10.38
C PHE A 191 10.90 -17.94 -9.77
N ASN A 192 10.73 -17.39 -8.56
CA ASN A 192 11.75 -16.48 -8.00
C ASN A 192 12.89 -17.20 -7.28
N ILE A 193 12.60 -18.28 -6.55
CA ILE A 193 13.54 -18.97 -5.66
C ILE A 193 14.11 -20.22 -6.34
N VAL A 194 13.26 -21.04 -6.96
CA VAL A 194 13.71 -22.31 -7.55
C VAL A 194 14.35 -22.07 -8.92
N GLU A 195 13.74 -21.25 -9.78
CA GLU A 195 14.33 -20.90 -11.08
C GLU A 195 15.38 -19.78 -11.00
N GLY A 196 15.55 -19.15 -9.83
CA GLY A 196 16.53 -18.07 -9.64
C GLY A 196 16.23 -16.77 -10.38
N LYS A 197 15.08 -16.66 -11.08
CA LYS A 197 14.70 -15.46 -11.86
C LYS A 197 14.38 -14.25 -10.98
N GLY A 198 14.38 -14.41 -9.66
CA GLY A 198 14.31 -13.31 -8.72
C GLY A 198 15.40 -12.26 -8.96
N SER A 199 16.61 -12.65 -9.36
CA SER A 199 17.72 -11.71 -9.61
C SER A 199 17.59 -10.90 -10.89
N GLU A 200 16.80 -11.37 -11.87
CA GLU A 200 16.57 -10.67 -13.15
C GLU A 200 15.83 -9.33 -12.94
N TRP A 201 15.15 -9.19 -11.81
CA TRP A 201 14.50 -7.94 -11.38
C TRP A 201 15.46 -6.91 -10.78
N GLY A 202 16.77 -7.20 -10.83
CA GLY A 202 17.83 -6.39 -10.25
C GLY A 202 18.14 -6.79 -8.82
N THR A 203 19.43 -6.79 -8.49
CA THR A 203 19.94 -7.15 -7.17
C THR A 203 20.40 -5.93 -6.40
N SER A 204 20.24 -5.95 -5.08
CA SER A 204 20.79 -4.90 -4.21
C SER A 204 21.37 -5.48 -2.92
N PRO A 205 22.34 -4.78 -2.30
CA PRO A 205 22.99 -5.29 -1.09
C PRO A 205 22.03 -5.59 0.07
N PRO A 206 22.37 -6.50 1.00
CA PRO A 206 21.50 -6.86 2.12
C PRO A 206 21.02 -5.66 2.96
N TRP A 207 21.86 -4.65 3.17
CA TRP A 207 21.53 -3.47 3.97
C TRP A 207 20.57 -2.47 3.32
N THR A 208 20.18 -2.66 2.05
CA THR A 208 19.31 -1.71 1.32
C THR A 208 17.97 -1.49 2.00
N TYR A 209 17.40 -2.49 2.67
CA TYR A 209 16.17 -2.29 3.44
C TYR A 209 16.35 -1.30 4.59
N PHE A 210 17.43 -1.42 5.34
CA PHE A 210 17.72 -0.56 6.49
C PHE A 210 18.16 0.84 6.07
N VAL A 211 19.04 0.95 5.07
CA VAL A 211 19.71 2.22 4.73
C VAL A 211 18.97 3.01 3.65
N SER A 212 18.28 2.33 2.73
CA SER A 212 17.57 3.01 1.64
C SER A 212 16.07 3.04 1.89
N PHE A 213 15.44 1.89 2.11
CA PHE A 213 13.98 1.86 2.17
C PHE A 213 13.43 2.43 3.48
N LEU A 214 13.91 2.01 4.65
CA LEU A 214 13.43 2.57 5.93
C LEU A 214 13.64 4.09 6.02
N LEU A 215 14.82 4.60 5.59
CA LEU A 215 15.05 6.04 5.54
C LEU A 215 14.09 6.76 4.58
N LYS A 216 13.79 6.18 3.41
CA LYS A 216 12.82 6.75 2.46
C LYS A 216 11.38 6.71 2.97
N PHE A 217 11.00 5.68 3.73
CA PHE A 217 9.67 5.56 4.31
C PHE A 217 9.45 6.51 5.48
N LEU A 218 10.41 6.51 6.41
CA LEU A 218 10.28 7.19 7.70
C LEU A 218 10.83 8.62 7.65
N LEU A 219 11.64 8.97 6.65
CA LEU A 219 12.22 10.30 6.48
C LEU A 219 12.86 10.79 7.80
N THR A 220 12.50 11.98 8.27
CA THR A 220 13.05 12.55 9.52
C THR A 220 12.56 11.84 10.79
N THR A 221 11.54 10.98 10.68
CA THR A 221 11.05 10.17 11.81
C THR A 221 11.81 8.86 11.99
N PHE A 222 12.73 8.50 11.08
CA PHE A 222 13.62 7.35 11.26
C PHE A 222 14.46 7.44 12.55
N PRO A 223 15.25 8.51 12.81
CA PRO A 223 16.01 8.63 14.07
C PRO A 223 15.10 8.66 15.31
N LEU A 224 13.89 9.21 15.18
CA LEU A 224 12.91 9.20 16.27
C LEU A 224 12.42 7.79 16.60
N SER A 225 12.27 6.92 15.59
CA SER A 225 11.92 5.51 15.81
C SER A 225 13.02 4.75 16.55
N ILE A 226 14.30 5.04 16.25
CA ILE A 226 15.45 4.49 16.98
C ILE A 226 15.46 4.98 18.42
N LEU A 227 15.22 6.28 18.64
CA LEU A 227 15.10 6.83 19.99
C LEU A 227 13.97 6.13 20.76
N GLY A 228 12.80 5.96 20.15
CA GLY A 228 11.69 5.23 20.77
C GLY A 228 12.04 3.79 21.14
N PHE A 229 12.79 3.10 20.28
CA PHE A 229 13.31 1.76 20.55
C PHE A 229 14.25 1.74 21.75
N VAL A 230 15.22 2.64 21.83
CA VAL A 230 16.20 2.66 22.94
C VAL A 230 15.52 2.97 24.28
N MET A 231 14.46 3.77 24.28
CA MET A 231 13.88 4.34 25.50
C MET A 231 12.74 3.54 26.13
N ASP A 232 12.05 2.69 25.36
CA ASP A 232 10.85 1.99 25.81
C ASP A 232 10.95 0.48 25.53
N LYS A 233 11.15 -0.33 26.58
CA LYS A 233 11.26 -1.79 26.48
C LYS A 233 10.04 -2.43 25.81
N HIS A 234 8.86 -1.86 25.98
CA HIS A 234 7.64 -2.39 25.35
C HIS A 234 7.66 -2.14 23.84
N ILE A 235 8.29 -1.06 23.41
CA ILE A 235 8.51 -0.78 21.99
C ILE A 235 9.62 -1.66 21.42
N GLN A 236 10.64 -2.02 22.20
CA GLN A 236 11.62 -3.03 21.78
C GLN A 236 10.94 -4.37 21.51
N GLU A 237 10.12 -4.85 22.43
CA GLU A 237 9.32 -6.08 22.25
C GLU A 237 8.44 -6.02 20.98
N ALA A 238 7.88 -4.85 20.67
CA ALA A 238 7.06 -4.66 19.48
C ALA A 238 7.88 -4.58 18.17
N LEU A 239 9.03 -3.91 18.18
CA LEU A 239 9.87 -3.70 17.00
C LEU A 239 10.78 -4.88 16.66
N LEU A 240 11.25 -5.65 17.64
CA LEU A 240 12.20 -6.75 17.42
C LEU A 240 11.71 -7.77 16.38
N PRO A 241 10.46 -8.26 16.39
CA PRO A 241 9.95 -9.16 15.35
C PRO A 241 9.97 -8.53 13.95
N HIS A 242 9.70 -7.22 13.86
CA HIS A 242 9.71 -6.48 12.60
C HIS A 242 11.13 -6.25 12.08
N ILE A 243 12.08 -5.95 12.96
CA ILE A 243 13.51 -5.83 12.62
C ILE A 243 14.06 -7.20 12.17
N ALA A 244 13.70 -8.28 12.87
CA ALA A 244 14.08 -9.64 12.49
C ALA A 244 13.50 -10.02 11.11
N PHE A 245 12.23 -9.70 10.85
CA PHE A 245 11.61 -9.87 9.54
C PHE A 245 12.37 -9.13 8.43
N ILE A 246 12.76 -7.87 8.65
CA ILE A 246 13.58 -7.11 7.70
C ILE A 246 14.95 -7.79 7.51
N GLY A 247 15.55 -8.30 8.58
CA GLY A 247 16.82 -9.04 8.52
C GLY A 247 16.74 -10.30 7.66
N ILE A 248 15.67 -11.09 7.82
CA ILE A 248 15.44 -12.31 7.06
C ILE A 248 15.21 -11.97 5.58
N ILE A 249 14.31 -11.03 5.28
CA ILE A 249 13.97 -10.70 3.89
C ILE A 249 15.10 -9.94 3.17
N SER A 250 16.04 -9.35 3.91
CA SER A 250 17.27 -8.77 3.37
C SER A 250 18.19 -9.78 2.68
N LEU A 251 18.03 -11.08 2.97
CA LEU A 251 18.79 -12.16 2.33
C LEU A 251 18.34 -12.41 0.87
N LEU A 252 17.17 -11.88 0.47
CA LEU A 252 16.74 -11.96 -0.93
C LEU A 252 17.61 -11.04 -1.81
N ALA A 253 18.03 -11.55 -2.96
CA ALA A 253 18.85 -10.81 -3.91
C ALA A 253 18.11 -9.57 -4.42
N HIS A 254 16.85 -9.76 -4.82
CA HIS A 254 15.96 -8.67 -5.21
C HIS A 254 15.25 -8.07 -4.00
N LYS A 255 15.16 -6.73 -3.99
CA LYS A 255 14.56 -5.98 -2.89
C LYS A 255 13.57 -4.98 -3.42
N GLU A 256 12.32 -5.12 -2.99
CA GLU A 256 11.29 -4.12 -3.20
C GLU A 256 10.81 -3.54 -1.88
N TRP A 257 10.53 -2.23 -1.88
CA TRP A 257 9.94 -1.51 -0.75
C TRP A 257 8.62 -2.15 -0.28
N ARG A 258 7.84 -2.71 -1.21
CA ARG A 258 6.56 -3.39 -0.97
C ARG A 258 6.69 -4.54 0.02
N PHE A 259 7.89 -5.09 0.13
CA PHE A 259 8.12 -6.26 0.95
C PHE A 259 8.23 -5.96 2.43
N ILE A 260 8.52 -4.71 2.79
CA ILE A 260 8.69 -4.29 4.18
C ILE A 260 7.67 -3.25 4.64
N VAL A 261 6.73 -2.84 3.79
CA VAL A 261 5.74 -1.80 4.11
C VAL A 261 4.94 -2.07 5.40
N TYR A 262 4.78 -3.35 5.74
CA TYR A 262 4.11 -3.85 6.95
C TYR A 262 4.75 -3.38 8.26
N VAL A 263 6.04 -3.06 8.25
CA VAL A 263 6.77 -2.67 9.47
C VAL A 263 6.54 -1.20 9.82
N ILE A 264 6.20 -0.37 8.83
CA ILE A 264 6.16 1.09 8.95
C ILE A 264 5.22 1.57 10.06
N PRO A 265 4.00 1.01 10.24
CA PRO A 265 3.13 1.42 11.35
C PRO A 265 3.79 1.25 12.73
N VAL A 266 4.53 0.16 12.97
CA VAL A 266 5.18 -0.09 14.27
C VAL A 266 6.37 0.85 14.50
N PHE A 267 7.15 1.13 13.44
CA PHE A 267 8.20 2.15 13.50
C PHE A 267 7.63 3.56 13.79
N ASN A 268 6.47 3.90 13.23
CA ASN A 268 5.78 5.16 13.52
C ASN A 268 5.28 5.24 14.97
N ILE A 269 4.85 4.11 15.57
CA ILE A 269 4.51 4.06 17.00
C ILE A 269 5.75 4.31 17.87
N ALA A 270 6.90 3.74 17.51
CA ALA A 270 8.16 3.99 18.21
C ALA A 270 8.54 5.48 18.16
N ALA A 271 8.46 6.11 16.99
CA ALA A 271 8.69 7.54 16.84
C ALA A 271 7.69 8.40 17.65
N ALA A 272 6.42 7.99 17.70
CA ALA A 272 5.40 8.66 18.51
C ALA A 272 5.69 8.56 20.03
N ARG A 273 6.20 7.41 20.49
CA ARG A 273 6.62 7.20 21.89
C ARG A 273 7.83 8.03 22.26
N ALA A 274 8.78 8.22 21.34
CA ALA A 274 9.87 9.18 21.51
C ALA A 274 9.35 10.61 21.65
N GLY A 275 8.39 11.01 20.80
CA GLY A 275 7.63 12.27 20.90
C GLY A 275 7.02 12.50 22.27
N ARG A 276 6.34 11.48 22.80
CA ARG A 276 5.76 11.50 24.15
C ARG A 276 6.82 11.67 25.22
N TRP A 277 7.92 10.92 25.15
CA TRP A 277 9.01 11.05 26.13
C TRP A 277 9.60 12.46 26.10
N MET A 278 9.87 13.04 24.93
CA MET A 278 10.38 14.41 24.80
C MET A 278 9.42 15.44 25.42
N ARG A 279 8.10 15.25 25.24
CA ARG A 279 7.06 16.10 25.88
C ARG A 279 6.99 15.89 27.39
N ALA A 280 7.14 14.66 27.87
CA ALA A 280 7.13 14.36 29.30
C ALA A 280 8.40 14.87 29.99
N PHE A 281 9.55 14.79 29.35
CA PHE A 281 10.80 15.40 29.81
C PHE A 281 10.69 16.93 29.89
N PHE A 282 9.97 17.53 28.94
CA PHE A 282 9.57 18.94 28.99
C PHE A 282 8.70 19.27 30.23
N SER A 283 7.74 18.41 30.63
CA SER A 283 6.84 18.65 31.77
C SER A 283 7.32 18.11 33.13
N SER A 284 8.25 17.15 33.17
CA SER A 284 8.67 16.46 34.40
C SER A 284 9.78 17.22 35.14
N ILE A 285 10.62 17.99 34.44
CA ILE A 285 11.60 18.85 35.11
C ILE A 285 10.92 20.07 35.75
N SER A 286 9.72 20.47 35.28
CA SER A 286 8.90 21.49 35.93
C SER A 286 8.13 21.03 37.17
N ALA A 287 8.16 19.73 37.52
CA ALA A 287 7.37 19.15 38.61
C ALA A 287 8.20 18.57 39.77
N ILE A 288 9.53 18.47 39.63
CA ILE A 288 10.42 17.97 40.71
C ILE A 288 10.50 18.97 41.90
N ASP A 289 10.00 20.19 41.76
CA ASP A 289 10.08 21.23 42.79
C ASP A 289 8.71 21.78 43.23
N SER A 290 7.72 20.91 43.45
CA SER A 290 6.40 21.33 43.95
C SER A 290 5.88 20.43 45.07
N ARG A 291 6.65 20.39 46.16
CA ARG A 291 6.10 20.23 47.52
C ARG A 291 6.64 21.31 48.45
N SER A 292 6.52 22.59 48.08
CA SER A 292 6.65 23.70 49.02
C SER A 292 6.20 25.01 48.36
N LEU A 293 5.25 25.68 49.01
CA LEU A 293 4.85 27.09 48.94
C LEU A 293 4.79 27.86 47.60
N GLN A 294 3.62 28.50 47.43
CA GLN A 294 3.32 29.73 46.69
C GLN A 294 4.49 30.48 46.01
N GLY A 295 4.43 30.56 44.68
CA GLY A 295 4.77 31.77 43.92
C GLY A 295 6.19 31.93 43.40
N VAL A 296 6.65 31.11 42.43
CA VAL A 296 7.80 31.42 41.52
C VAL A 296 7.58 30.72 40.16
N PRO A 297 7.99 31.29 38.99
CA PRO A 297 7.70 30.73 37.68
C PRO A 297 8.48 29.43 37.40
N THR A 298 7.77 28.43 36.87
CA THR A 298 8.30 27.13 36.46
C THR A 298 9.24 27.25 35.25
N LYS A 299 10.56 27.30 35.46
CA LYS A 299 11.53 27.19 34.37
C LYS A 299 11.63 25.74 33.90
N SER A 300 10.87 25.38 32.88
CA SER A 300 11.06 24.13 32.15
C SER A 300 12.47 24.08 31.52
N SER A 301 13.10 22.91 31.55
CA SER A 301 14.44 22.72 31.00
C SER A 301 14.53 23.11 29.53
N LEU A 302 15.48 23.99 29.18
CA LEU A 302 15.77 24.41 27.80
C LEU A 302 15.97 23.20 26.88
N ILE A 303 16.57 22.11 27.38
CA ILE A 303 16.79 20.90 26.59
C ILE A 303 15.46 20.19 26.23
N GLY A 304 14.47 20.16 27.13
CA GLY A 304 13.15 19.59 26.84
C GLY A 304 12.37 20.39 25.81
N HIS A 305 12.49 21.72 25.86
CA HIS A 305 11.95 22.60 24.82
C HIS A 305 12.57 22.35 23.46
N LEU A 306 13.90 22.28 23.39
CA LEU A 306 14.62 22.06 22.14
C LEU A 306 14.30 20.67 21.55
N LEU A 307 14.19 19.63 22.38
CA LEU A 307 13.81 18.29 21.95
C LEU A 307 12.39 18.23 21.40
N PHE A 308 11.41 18.82 22.10
CA PHE A 308 10.03 18.83 21.63
C PHE A 308 9.82 19.74 20.41
N LEU A 309 10.55 20.85 20.33
CA LEU A 309 10.63 21.67 19.13
C LEU A 309 11.22 20.87 17.96
N GLY A 310 12.30 20.14 18.19
CA GLY A 310 12.91 19.23 17.21
C GLY A 310 11.94 18.16 16.70
N PHE A 311 11.14 17.56 17.59
CA PHE A 311 10.07 16.63 17.20
C PHE A 311 9.05 17.31 16.27
N ARG A 312 8.56 18.51 16.62
CA ARG A 312 7.62 19.26 15.78
C ARG A 312 8.23 19.66 14.43
N SER A 313 9.49 20.12 14.44
CA SER A 313 10.23 20.45 13.23
C SER A 313 10.40 19.24 12.32
N SER A 314 10.64 18.04 12.87
CA SER A 314 10.71 16.80 12.08
C SER A 314 9.39 16.50 11.36
N LEU A 315 8.24 16.72 12.02
CA LEU A 315 6.93 16.54 11.40
C LEU A 315 6.71 17.52 10.24
N LEU A 316 7.10 18.79 10.41
CA LEU A 316 7.04 19.80 9.34
C LEU A 316 7.96 19.44 8.17
N LEU A 317 9.16 18.95 8.44
CA LEU A 317 10.10 18.50 7.40
C LEU A 317 9.59 17.25 6.67
N ASN A 318 8.92 16.34 7.36
CA ASN A 318 8.24 15.22 6.72
C ASN A 318 7.11 15.69 5.81
N LEU A 319 6.28 16.65 6.24
CA LEU A 319 5.24 17.24 5.40
C LEU A 319 5.83 17.91 4.15
N ALA A 320 6.93 18.66 4.29
CA ALA A 320 7.64 19.23 3.16
C ALA A 320 8.18 18.14 2.22
N GLY A 321 8.81 17.09 2.76
CA GLY A 321 9.29 15.94 2.00
C GLY A 321 8.17 15.18 1.29
N MET A 322 7.02 15.02 1.95
CA MET A 322 5.81 14.44 1.36
C MET A 322 5.27 15.31 0.23
N ALA A 323 5.21 16.63 0.40
CA ALA A 323 4.78 17.54 -0.65
C ALA A 323 5.71 17.44 -1.86
N MET A 324 7.03 17.44 -1.65
CA MET A 324 8.02 17.24 -2.70
C MET A 324 7.84 15.89 -3.41
N LEU A 325 7.74 14.78 -2.67
CA LEU A 325 7.53 13.45 -3.26
C LEU A 325 6.20 13.34 -3.98
N THR A 326 5.16 14.02 -3.51
CA THR A 326 3.85 14.09 -4.18
C THR A 326 3.97 14.85 -5.50
N MET A 327 4.62 16.01 -5.51
CA MET A 327 4.89 16.77 -6.73
C MET A 327 5.75 15.96 -7.72
N SER A 328 6.80 15.30 -7.25
CA SER A 328 7.62 14.39 -8.06
C SER A 328 6.80 13.22 -8.60
N SER A 329 5.91 12.64 -7.78
CA SER A 329 5.02 11.57 -8.23
C SER A 329 4.02 12.05 -9.29
N MET A 330 3.48 13.26 -9.15
CA MET A 330 2.59 13.85 -10.16
C MET A 330 3.32 14.12 -11.47
N ALA A 331 4.61 14.47 -11.40
CA ALA A 331 5.46 14.66 -12.58
C ALA A 331 5.90 13.32 -13.22
N ASN A 332 6.23 12.31 -12.42
CA ASN A 332 6.76 11.00 -12.87
C ASN A 332 5.68 9.98 -13.24
N TYR A 333 4.45 10.16 -12.75
CA TYR A 333 3.26 9.46 -13.23
C TYR A 333 2.43 10.46 -14.00
N PRO A 334 2.81 10.80 -15.22
CA PRO A 334 2.10 11.76 -16.00
C PRO A 334 0.89 11.03 -16.58
N SER A 335 -0.10 10.77 -15.73
CA SER A 335 -1.48 10.75 -16.22
C SER A 335 -1.74 12.05 -17.01
N TYR A 336 -1.03 13.14 -16.68
CA TYR A 336 -0.93 14.35 -17.47
C TYR A 336 -0.15 14.18 -18.79
N SER A 337 1.16 13.91 -18.84
CA SER A 337 1.88 13.87 -20.14
C SER A 337 1.56 12.67 -21.05
N SER A 338 1.31 11.48 -20.52
CA SER A 338 0.87 10.32 -21.33
C SER A 338 -0.59 10.43 -21.74
N GLY A 339 -1.45 10.90 -20.83
CA GLY A 339 -2.85 11.21 -21.14
C GLY A 339 -2.99 12.39 -22.09
N GLU A 340 -2.14 13.41 -21.96
CA GLU A 340 -2.04 14.55 -22.88
C GLU A 340 -1.47 14.11 -24.23
N ALA A 341 -0.49 13.21 -24.27
CA ALA A 341 -0.02 12.64 -25.53
C ALA A 341 -1.13 11.87 -26.24
N LEU A 342 -1.89 11.03 -25.52
CA LEU A 342 -3.05 10.32 -26.06
C LEU A 342 -4.21 11.27 -26.43
N LYS A 343 -4.42 12.33 -25.65
CA LYS A 343 -5.42 13.37 -25.93
C LYS A 343 -5.04 14.13 -27.20
N ARG A 344 -3.80 14.63 -27.29
CA ARG A 344 -3.26 15.28 -28.50
C ARG A 344 -3.31 14.35 -29.71
N PHE A 345 -3.05 13.07 -29.52
CA PHE A 345 -3.21 12.07 -30.57
C PHE A 345 -4.67 11.98 -31.03
N ASN A 346 -5.62 11.86 -30.10
CA ASN A 346 -7.05 11.82 -30.44
C ASN A 346 -7.55 13.12 -31.08
N ASP A 347 -7.02 14.26 -30.65
CA ASP A 347 -7.34 15.59 -31.21
C ASP A 347 -6.77 15.75 -32.63
N ALA A 348 -5.57 15.22 -32.88
CA ALA A 348 -4.90 15.27 -34.20
C ALA A 348 -5.44 14.21 -35.19
N TYR A 349 -5.89 13.08 -34.67
CA TYR A 349 -6.43 11.95 -35.43
C TYR A 349 -7.85 11.61 -34.94
N PRO A 350 -8.84 12.50 -35.18
CA PRO A 350 -10.21 12.24 -34.78
C PRO A 350 -10.73 10.94 -35.42
N PRO A 351 -11.71 10.27 -34.78
CA PRO A 351 -12.20 8.97 -35.22
C PRO A 351 -12.58 9.04 -36.70
N PRO A 352 -12.16 8.05 -37.51
CA PRO A 352 -12.40 8.12 -38.93
C PRO A 352 -13.90 8.12 -39.22
N VAL A 353 -14.30 8.84 -40.27
CA VAL A 353 -15.60 8.68 -40.99
C VAL A 353 -15.86 7.17 -41.18
N PRO A 354 -17.11 6.67 -41.35
CA PRO A 354 -17.46 5.24 -41.24
C PRO A 354 -16.65 4.21 -42.07
N ASN A 355 -15.75 4.66 -42.96
CA ASN A 355 -14.82 3.85 -43.77
C ASN A 355 -13.34 4.20 -43.61
N GLY A 356 -12.96 5.01 -42.62
CA GLY A 356 -11.57 5.43 -42.46
C GLY A 356 -10.73 4.45 -41.62
N LYS A 357 -9.41 4.54 -41.79
CA LYS A 357 -8.44 3.60 -41.20
C LYS A 357 -8.42 3.74 -39.67
N ALA A 358 -8.64 2.64 -38.95
CA ALA A 358 -8.45 2.60 -37.50
C ALA A 358 -6.94 2.77 -37.19
N TYR A 359 -6.62 3.74 -36.33
CA TYR A 359 -5.25 3.95 -35.88
C TYR A 359 -4.95 3.08 -34.66
N HIS A 360 -3.83 2.37 -34.71
CA HIS A 360 -3.33 1.58 -33.60
C HIS A 360 -2.17 2.30 -32.93
N VAL A 361 -2.28 2.55 -31.63
CA VAL A 361 -1.20 3.14 -30.82
C VAL A 361 -0.58 2.05 -29.97
N HIS A 362 0.72 1.81 -30.16
CA HIS A 362 1.48 0.91 -29.30
C HIS A 362 1.87 1.63 -28.01
N ILE A 363 1.49 1.07 -26.86
CA ILE A 363 1.89 1.57 -25.54
C ILE A 363 3.08 0.74 -25.07
N SER A 364 4.25 1.39 -24.99
CA SER A 364 5.46 0.74 -24.48
C SER A 364 5.38 0.50 -22.97
N ASN A 365 6.24 -0.41 -22.46
CA ASN A 365 6.32 -0.70 -21.03
C ASN A 365 6.53 0.57 -20.18
N LEU A 366 7.41 1.47 -20.62
CA LEU A 366 7.67 2.73 -19.90
C LEU A 366 6.43 3.63 -19.84
N ALA A 367 5.66 3.71 -20.93
CA ALA A 367 4.40 4.45 -20.97
C ALA A 367 3.34 3.82 -20.03
N ALA A 368 3.30 2.49 -19.95
CA ALA A 368 2.40 1.79 -19.03
C ALA A 368 2.81 1.97 -17.54
N GLN A 369 4.11 1.90 -17.24
CA GLN A 369 4.66 2.13 -15.89
C GLN A 369 4.38 3.54 -15.35
N THR A 370 4.28 4.51 -16.25
CA THR A 370 4.02 5.93 -15.94
C THR A 370 2.54 6.27 -15.83
N GLY A 371 1.65 5.27 -15.91
CA GLY A 371 0.22 5.41 -15.59
C GLY A 371 -0.72 5.30 -16.79
N THR A 372 -0.21 5.05 -17.99
CA THR A 372 -1.07 4.72 -19.14
C THR A 372 -1.77 3.40 -18.88
N SER A 373 -3.10 3.42 -18.76
CA SER A 373 -3.89 2.22 -18.48
C SER A 373 -5.23 2.25 -19.22
N LEU A 374 -5.79 1.05 -19.44
CA LEU A 374 -7.12 0.89 -20.03
C LEU A 374 -8.23 1.54 -19.18
N PHE A 375 -7.99 1.78 -17.89
CA PHE A 375 -8.95 2.48 -17.04
C PHE A 375 -9.19 3.94 -17.50
N LEU A 376 -8.18 4.59 -18.06
CA LEU A 376 -8.28 5.97 -18.56
C LEU A 376 -8.98 6.07 -19.93
N GLN A 377 -9.30 4.94 -20.56
CA GLN A 377 -9.97 4.93 -21.85
C GLN A 377 -11.42 5.44 -21.71
N VAL A 378 -11.75 6.57 -22.36
CA VAL A 378 -13.05 7.25 -22.25
C VAL A 378 -14.18 6.43 -22.87
N HIS A 379 -13.91 5.79 -24.02
CA HIS A 379 -14.88 4.99 -24.77
C HIS A 379 -14.76 3.49 -24.51
N ALA A 380 -14.11 3.10 -23.42
CA ALA A 380 -14.21 1.73 -22.92
C ALA A 380 -15.11 1.71 -21.68
N PRO A 381 -15.87 0.64 -21.49
CA PRO A 381 -16.64 0.47 -20.26
C PRO A 381 -15.71 0.34 -19.03
N PRO A 382 -16.27 0.38 -17.80
CA PRO A 382 -17.66 0.69 -17.49
C PRO A 382 -18.04 2.09 -18.00
N PHE A 383 -19.11 2.17 -18.78
CA PHE A 383 -19.74 3.45 -19.10
C PHE A 383 -20.55 3.85 -17.87
N PRO A 384 -20.39 5.08 -17.34
CA PRO A 384 -21.34 5.62 -16.38
C PRO A 384 -22.72 5.55 -17.02
N SER A 385 -23.67 4.85 -16.40
CA SER A 385 -25.01 4.73 -16.98
C SER A 385 -25.72 6.08 -16.88
N THR A 386 -25.66 6.88 -17.94
CA THR A 386 -26.56 8.02 -18.14
C THR A 386 -27.93 7.53 -18.63
N SER A 387 -28.57 6.64 -17.87
CA SER A 387 -29.91 6.13 -18.20
C SER A 387 -30.98 6.73 -17.28
N LEU A 388 -31.05 8.07 -17.21
CA LEU A 388 -32.21 8.77 -16.65
C LEU A 388 -32.80 9.87 -17.57
N PHE A 389 -32.22 10.11 -18.75
CA PHE A 389 -32.85 10.93 -19.80
C PHE A 389 -32.52 10.42 -21.20
N SER A 390 -33.09 9.28 -21.59
CA SER A 390 -33.34 8.96 -23.00
C SER A 390 -34.38 7.85 -23.08
N SER A 391 -35.65 8.24 -22.93
CA SER A 391 -36.74 7.48 -23.52
C SER A 391 -36.83 7.87 -25.00
N ALA A 392 -35.99 7.29 -25.85
CA ALA A 392 -36.24 7.20 -27.30
C ALA A 392 -35.27 6.22 -27.96
N ASN A 393 -35.85 5.14 -28.51
CA ASN A 393 -35.34 4.24 -29.54
C ASN A 393 -33.97 4.59 -30.16
N VAL A 394 -32.95 3.80 -29.83
CA VAL A 394 -31.90 3.43 -30.81
C VAL A 394 -31.55 1.97 -30.57
N SER A 395 -32.11 1.11 -31.43
CA SER A 395 -31.51 -0.14 -31.85
C SER A 395 -30.11 0.16 -32.40
N ASP A 396 -29.07 -0.40 -31.78
CA ASP A 396 -27.91 -1.03 -32.43
C ASP A 396 -26.68 -1.09 -31.50
N HIS A 397 -26.09 -2.29 -31.44
CA HIS A 397 -24.77 -2.63 -30.90
C HIS A 397 -24.48 -2.37 -29.41
N VAL A 398 -25.03 -3.25 -28.57
CA VAL A 398 -24.58 -3.48 -27.19
C VAL A 398 -23.28 -4.29 -27.19
N HIS A 399 -22.13 -3.62 -27.21
CA HIS A 399 -20.84 -4.21 -26.84
C HIS A 399 -20.42 -3.70 -25.45
N ILE A 400 -20.57 -4.58 -24.46
CA ILE A 400 -20.29 -4.33 -23.04
C ILE A 400 -18.91 -4.91 -22.71
N SER A 401 -18.03 -4.09 -22.13
CA SER A 401 -16.61 -4.39 -21.87
C SER A 401 -15.94 -3.70 -20.66
N ASN A 402 -15.63 -4.50 -19.63
CA ASN A 402 -14.44 -4.40 -18.76
C ASN A 402 -14.13 -3.21 -17.83
N PHE A 403 -14.13 -3.48 -16.50
CA PHE A 403 -12.90 -3.43 -15.66
C PHE A 403 -13.18 -3.82 -14.19
N ALA A 404 -12.53 -4.84 -13.64
CA ALA A 404 -12.47 -5.05 -12.17
C ALA A 404 -11.25 -5.87 -11.69
N ALA A 405 -10.28 -6.16 -12.57
CA ALA A 405 -9.05 -6.86 -12.19
C ALA A 405 -7.81 -5.93 -12.11
N GLN A 406 -7.96 -4.63 -12.37
CA GLN A 406 -6.82 -3.74 -12.64
C GLN A 406 -6.82 -2.43 -11.82
N THR A 407 -7.20 -2.44 -10.55
CA THR A 407 -7.08 -1.25 -9.66
C THR A 407 -5.70 -1.13 -8.98
N GLY A 408 -4.65 -1.46 -9.72
CA GLY A 408 -3.27 -1.12 -9.42
C GLY A 408 -2.74 -0.13 -10.44
N ALA A 409 -3.16 1.13 -10.41
CA ALA A 409 -2.53 2.20 -11.21
C ALA A 409 -1.16 2.63 -10.64
N SER A 410 -0.33 1.64 -10.32
CA SER A 410 1.05 1.57 -10.77
C SER A 410 1.20 0.14 -11.27
N LEU A 411 0.84 -0.07 -12.53
CA LEU A 411 1.17 -1.29 -13.24
C LEU A 411 2.71 -1.36 -13.28
N PHE A 412 3.31 -2.05 -12.32
CA PHE A 412 4.59 -2.70 -12.56
C PHE A 412 4.29 -3.86 -13.51
N LEU A 413 4.29 -3.55 -14.80
CA LEU A 413 4.71 -4.50 -15.82
C LEU A 413 6.17 -4.85 -15.49
N GLN A 414 6.33 -5.89 -14.71
CA GLN A 414 7.57 -6.65 -14.65
C GLN A 414 7.60 -7.49 -15.94
N ILE A 415 8.08 -6.89 -17.03
CA ILE A 415 8.39 -7.58 -18.29
C ILE A 415 9.82 -7.20 -18.69
N HIS A 416 10.59 -8.25 -18.98
CA HIS A 416 12.01 -8.31 -19.30
C HIS A 416 12.47 -7.37 -20.42
N VAL A 417 13.70 -6.89 -20.28
CA VAL A 417 14.58 -6.58 -21.40
C VAL A 417 15.58 -7.73 -21.50
N PRO A 418 15.56 -8.59 -22.53
CA PRO A 418 16.78 -9.27 -22.91
C PRO A 418 17.72 -8.19 -23.45
N LEU A 419 18.86 -7.99 -22.80
CA LEU A 419 20.01 -7.30 -23.37
C LEU A 419 20.43 -8.10 -24.61
N PHE A 420 19.85 -7.77 -25.76
CA PHE A 420 20.43 -8.11 -27.05
C PHE A 420 21.37 -6.98 -27.44
N ASP A 421 22.60 -7.37 -27.75
CA ASP A 421 23.73 -6.58 -28.18
C ASP A 421 23.35 -5.32 -28.96
N LEU A 422 23.59 -4.17 -28.33
CA LEU A 422 23.89 -2.95 -29.08
C LEU A 422 25.25 -3.15 -29.73
N HIS A 423 25.25 -3.84 -30.86
CA HIS A 423 26.31 -3.69 -31.84
C HIS A 423 26.38 -2.19 -32.15
N THR A 424 27.51 -1.60 -31.77
CA THR A 424 27.94 -0.25 -32.08
C THR A 424 27.83 -0.01 -33.59
N SER A 425 26.77 0.66 -34.03
CA SER A 425 26.83 1.43 -35.27
C SER A 425 27.17 2.86 -34.90
N SER A 426 28.46 3.15 -34.94
CA SER A 426 29.02 4.49 -35.00
C SER A 426 28.39 5.24 -36.18
N ALA A 427 27.51 6.19 -35.90
CA ALA A 427 27.16 7.26 -36.83
C ALA A 427 27.53 8.58 -36.14
N VAL A 428 28.79 8.94 -36.36
CA VAL A 428 29.35 10.29 -36.25
C VAL A 428 28.50 11.22 -37.11
N GLU A 429 28.10 12.40 -36.59
CA GLU A 429 28.18 13.69 -37.30
C GLU A 429 27.63 14.88 -36.46
N PRO A 430 27.99 16.15 -36.75
CA PRO A 430 28.93 16.87 -35.89
C PRO A 430 28.47 18.24 -35.37
N LYS A 431 29.21 18.67 -34.34
CA LYS A 431 29.36 20.01 -33.72
C LYS A 431 28.17 20.63 -32.99
#